data_AF-A0A7Y6UD97-F1
#
_entry.id   AF-A0A7Y6UD97-F1
#
_cell.length_a   1.000
_cell.length_b   1.000
_cell.length_c   1.000
_cell.angle_alpha   90.00
_cell.angle_beta   90.00
_cell.angle_gamma   90.00
#
_symmetry.space_group_name_H-M   'P 1'
#
loop_
_entity.id
_entity.type
_entity.pdbx_description
1 polymer ?
#
loop_
_entity_poly.entity_id
_entity_poly.type
_entity_poly.pdbx_seq_one_letter_code
_entity_poly.pdbx_strand_id
1 'polypeptide(L)'
;MTQGDLSEAATACPRLTVRVHARVDGGQSLEVLVGHHPDDELRGQLASLFSHPAIATYRHVSFSASGPTMPDTDFRWVLDAIATVRPAGFDRLFVSSARIMTFDGVARLCADGARLGSANWATHYRGNFPAIRTLDLRDALLSWHDCVWPDLESLALSPRHAERGLTWARSVLAASGSFPRLREVRFPENYGDELVAALLESALLPQLRRVDVTDNITDRGAQLLHDHADRVAHLDELWIGSTGHRRRYFEHMHRETEYPRGTLEVGNAWASRLRARLGSMLRFKQRRGHPDL
;
A
#
# COMPACT_ATOMS: atom_id res chain seq x y z
N MET A 1 18.55 5.25 22.50
CA MET A 1 19.17 5.57 21.19
C MET A 1 19.17 7.07 21.07
N THR A 2 20.33 7.68 20.85
CA THR A 2 20.41 9.15 20.76
C THR A 2 20.40 9.60 19.31
N GLN A 3 20.01 10.84 19.05
CA GLN A 3 20.13 11.44 17.71
C GLN A 3 21.59 11.44 17.20
N GLY A 4 22.57 11.35 18.11
CA GLY A 4 24.00 11.25 17.78
C GLY A 4 24.37 9.97 17.04
N ASP A 5 23.87 8.82 17.46
CA ASP A 5 24.18 7.50 16.86
C ASP A 5 23.70 7.39 15.40
N LEU A 6 22.59 8.05 15.08
CA LEU A 6 22.03 8.14 13.72
C LEU A 6 22.83 9.11 12.86
N SER A 7 23.31 10.21 13.44
CA SER A 7 24.14 11.18 12.75
C SER A 7 25.47 10.56 12.34
N GLU A 8 26.08 9.72 13.17
CA GLU A 8 27.33 9.03 12.85
C GLU A 8 27.16 8.07 11.66
N ALA A 9 26.12 7.22 11.70
CA ALA A 9 25.82 6.28 10.63
C ALA A 9 25.48 7.00 9.30
N ALA A 10 24.77 8.13 9.37
CA ALA A 10 24.44 8.94 8.19
C ALA A 10 25.69 9.65 7.61
N THR A 11 26.58 10.17 8.44
CA THR A 11 27.84 10.81 7.99
C THR A 11 28.74 9.81 7.27
N ALA A 12 28.73 8.54 7.66
CA ALA A 12 29.47 7.47 6.99
C ALA A 12 28.93 7.12 5.59
N CYS A 13 27.72 7.59 5.25
CA CYS A 13 27.03 7.27 3.99
C CYS A 13 26.60 8.55 3.25
N PRO A 14 27.55 9.36 2.73
CA PRO A 14 27.25 10.69 2.20
C PRO A 14 26.30 10.71 1.00
N ARG A 15 26.12 9.58 0.31
CA ARG A 15 25.19 9.44 -0.82
C ARG A 15 23.78 9.00 -0.41
N LEU A 16 23.57 8.79 0.88
CA LEU A 16 22.29 8.43 1.46
C LEU A 16 21.81 9.57 2.34
N THR A 17 20.55 9.97 2.18
CA THR A 17 19.90 10.78 3.22
C THR A 17 19.06 9.85 4.09
N VAL A 18 19.44 9.74 5.35
CA VAL A 18 18.74 8.89 6.33
C VAL A 18 17.91 9.78 7.24
N ARG A 19 16.62 9.47 7.36
CA ARG A 19 15.69 10.17 8.24
C ARG A 19 15.00 9.16 9.15
N VAL A 20 14.72 9.57 10.38
CA VAL A 20 13.93 8.76 11.31
C VAL A 20 12.62 9.46 11.55
N HIS A 21 11.54 8.70 11.36
CA HIS A 21 10.18 9.17 11.56
C HIS A 21 9.57 8.48 12.77
N ALA A 22 8.93 9.27 13.63
CA ALA A 22 8.03 8.72 14.64
C ALA A 22 6.79 8.16 13.94
N ARG A 23 6.35 6.98 14.37
CA ARG A 23 5.14 6.35 13.87
C ARG A 23 3.96 6.63 14.79
N VAL A 24 2.77 6.56 14.20
CA VAL A 24 1.49 6.78 14.89
C VAL A 24 1.24 5.76 16.00
N ASP A 25 1.83 4.57 15.92
CA ASP A 25 1.76 3.52 16.95
C ASP A 25 2.85 3.64 18.03
N GLY A 26 3.58 4.75 18.07
CA GLY A 26 4.66 4.98 19.04
C GLY A 26 5.98 4.31 18.67
N GLY A 27 6.06 3.59 17.54
CA GLY A 27 7.31 3.05 17.01
C GLY A 27 8.15 4.09 16.26
N GLN A 28 9.32 3.67 15.78
CA GLN A 28 10.14 4.45 14.85
C GLN A 28 10.21 3.73 13.50
N SER A 29 10.32 4.51 12.41
CA SER A 29 10.61 4.01 11.07
C SER A 29 11.80 4.74 10.47
N LEU A 30 12.63 4.01 9.75
CA LEU A 30 13.74 4.56 8.99
C LEU A 30 13.27 4.89 7.58
N GLU A 31 13.54 6.11 7.12
CA GLU A 31 13.45 6.48 5.71
C GLU A 31 14.87 6.62 5.17
N VAL A 32 15.16 5.93 4.09
CA VAL A 32 16.43 6.00 3.36
C VAL A 32 16.15 6.56 1.98
N LEU A 33 16.59 7.79 1.75
CA LEU A 33 16.51 8.44 0.44
C LEU A 33 17.79 8.13 -0.34
N VAL A 34 17.60 7.58 -1.53
CA VAL A 34 18.67 7.25 -2.46
C VAL A 34 18.61 8.26 -3.61
N GLY A 35 19.57 9.20 -3.62
CA GLY A 35 19.61 10.28 -4.62
C GLY A 35 20.64 10.15 -5.72
N HIS A 36 21.43 9.08 -5.69
CA HIS A 36 22.49 8.84 -6.65
C HIS A 36 22.23 7.59 -7.48
N HIS A 37 22.83 7.54 -8.66
CA HIS A 37 22.81 6.35 -9.51
C HIS A 37 23.36 5.13 -8.75
N PRO A 38 22.81 3.93 -9.03
CA PRO A 38 23.34 2.67 -8.54
C PRO A 38 24.81 2.47 -8.91
N ASP A 39 25.66 2.18 -7.93
CA ASP A 39 27.01 1.68 -8.12
C ASP A 39 27.49 0.89 -6.89
N ASP A 40 28.71 0.33 -6.98
CA ASP A 40 29.29 -0.49 -5.92
C ASP A 40 29.60 0.30 -4.64
N GLU A 41 29.89 1.60 -4.76
CA GLU A 41 30.13 2.46 -3.62
C GLU A 41 28.83 2.64 -2.81
N LEU A 42 27.73 2.99 -3.48
CA LEU A 42 26.42 3.11 -2.86
C LEU A 42 25.96 1.78 -2.26
N ARG A 43 26.28 0.65 -2.91
CA ARG A 43 26.03 -0.69 -2.37
C ARG A 43 26.79 -0.92 -1.07
N GLY A 44 28.08 -0.55 -1.02
CA GLY A 44 28.90 -0.64 0.19
C GLY A 44 28.38 0.26 1.32
N GLN A 45 27.95 1.48 1.00
CA GLN A 45 27.35 2.40 1.97
C GLN A 45 26.04 1.84 2.56
N LEU A 46 25.17 1.26 1.73
CA LEU A 46 23.94 0.60 2.22
C LEU A 46 24.26 -0.58 3.14
N ALA A 47 25.20 -1.45 2.75
CA ALA A 47 25.61 -2.57 3.59
C ALA A 47 26.19 -2.09 4.93
N SER A 48 27.03 -1.05 4.92
CA SER A 48 27.57 -0.41 6.13
C SER A 48 26.47 0.16 7.01
N LEU A 49 25.55 0.94 6.43
CA LEU A 49 24.41 1.54 7.15
C LEU A 49 23.57 0.47 7.86
N PHE A 50 23.20 -0.61 7.16
CA PHE A 50 22.36 -1.66 7.72
C PHE A 50 23.09 -2.64 8.64
N SER A 51 24.43 -2.65 8.61
CA SER A 51 25.27 -3.35 9.59
C SER A 51 25.44 -2.55 10.89
N HIS A 52 25.17 -1.24 10.86
CA HIS A 52 25.35 -0.39 12.03
C HIS A 52 24.39 -0.82 13.17
N PRO A 53 24.88 -1.05 14.40
CA PRO A 53 24.06 -1.58 15.50
C PRO A 53 22.81 -0.74 15.80
N ALA A 54 22.89 0.60 15.67
CA ALA A 54 21.74 1.48 15.87
C ALA A 54 20.64 1.27 14.80
N ILE A 55 21.03 0.98 13.56
CA ILE A 55 20.12 0.81 12.41
C ILE A 55 19.53 -0.61 12.38
N ALA A 56 20.31 -1.61 12.78
CA ALA A 56 19.89 -3.02 12.80
C ALA A 56 18.60 -3.27 13.62
N THR A 57 18.29 -2.39 14.58
CA THR A 57 17.07 -2.48 15.40
C THR A 57 15.79 -2.06 14.68
N TYR A 58 15.88 -1.31 13.58
CA TYR A 58 14.70 -0.77 12.88
C TYR A 58 14.02 -1.83 12.05
N ARG A 59 12.81 -2.26 12.44
CA ARG A 59 12.01 -3.24 11.68
C ARG A 59 11.17 -2.65 10.56
N HIS A 60 11.08 -1.33 10.48
CA HIS A 60 10.24 -0.60 9.54
C HIS A 60 11.08 0.34 8.71
N VAL A 61 11.15 0.09 7.40
CA VAL A 61 11.98 0.85 6.48
C VAL A 61 11.19 1.30 5.26
N SER A 62 11.40 2.56 4.89
CA SER A 62 10.94 3.16 3.64
C SER A 62 12.16 3.52 2.80
N PHE A 63 12.20 3.06 1.55
CA PHE A 63 13.15 3.52 0.55
C PHE A 63 12.47 4.51 -0.38
N SER A 64 13.12 5.62 -0.65
CA SER A 64 12.64 6.53 -1.68
C SER A 64 13.76 6.93 -2.62
N ALA A 65 13.50 6.83 -3.92
CA ALA A 65 14.38 7.44 -4.91
C ALA A 65 14.04 8.93 -5.01
N SER A 66 15.02 9.82 -4.84
CA SER A 66 14.77 11.25 -5.11
C SER A 66 14.86 11.49 -6.62
N GLY A 67 13.79 12.04 -7.20
CA GLY A 67 13.75 12.41 -8.62
C GLY A 67 14.67 13.59 -9.00
N PRO A 68 14.78 13.96 -10.28
CA PRO A 68 13.99 13.47 -11.43
C PRO A 68 14.77 12.58 -12.44
N THR A 69 16.05 12.30 -12.22
CA THR A 69 16.97 11.80 -13.27
C THR A 69 17.45 10.36 -13.09
N MET A 70 16.84 9.56 -12.23
CA MET A 70 17.20 8.14 -12.14
C MET A 70 16.59 7.42 -13.37
N PRO A 71 17.40 6.86 -14.30
CA PRO A 71 16.92 5.92 -15.31
C PRO A 71 16.26 4.74 -14.59
N ASP A 72 15.51 3.94 -15.34
CA ASP A 72 14.79 2.74 -14.89
C ASP A 72 15.65 1.90 -13.91
N THR A 73 15.56 2.20 -12.61
CA THR A 73 16.51 1.70 -11.62
C THR A 73 15.93 0.48 -10.98
N ASP A 74 16.45 -0.67 -11.37
CA ASP A 74 16.17 -1.91 -10.69
C ASP A 74 16.68 -1.83 -9.23
N PHE A 75 15.77 -1.79 -8.24
CA PHE A 75 16.15 -1.75 -6.82
C PHE A 75 16.53 -3.12 -6.24
N ARG A 76 16.52 -4.21 -7.03
CA ARG A 76 16.93 -5.54 -6.55
C ARG A 76 18.30 -5.53 -5.89
N TRP A 77 19.27 -4.78 -6.44
CA TRP A 77 20.62 -4.71 -5.86
C TRP A 77 20.68 -4.01 -4.49
N VAL A 78 19.84 -2.99 -4.24
CA VAL A 78 19.73 -2.34 -2.91
C VAL A 78 19.29 -3.39 -1.90
N LEU A 79 18.30 -4.18 -2.30
CA LEU A 79 17.69 -5.20 -1.48
C LEU A 79 18.61 -6.43 -1.32
N ASP A 80 19.41 -6.79 -2.34
CA ASP A 80 20.46 -7.81 -2.25
C ASP A 80 21.53 -7.41 -1.22
N ALA A 81 22.00 -6.17 -1.28
CA ALA A 81 23.05 -5.66 -0.40
C ALA A 81 22.62 -5.60 1.08
N ILE A 82 21.35 -5.35 1.33
CA ILE A 82 20.79 -5.38 2.69
C ILE A 82 20.62 -6.82 3.16
N ALA A 83 20.18 -7.72 2.27
CA ALA A 83 19.92 -9.12 2.62
C ALA A 83 21.17 -9.85 3.12
N THR A 84 22.35 -9.47 2.64
CA THR A 84 23.62 -10.08 3.06
C THR A 84 24.02 -9.70 4.49
N VAL A 85 23.66 -8.51 4.95
CA VAL A 85 24.08 -7.98 6.26
C VAL A 85 22.98 -8.04 7.32
N ARG A 86 21.74 -8.32 6.90
CA ARG A 86 20.57 -8.22 7.76
C ARG A 86 19.76 -9.52 7.76
N PRO A 87 20.14 -10.50 8.61
CA PRO A 87 19.42 -11.76 8.71
C PRO A 87 18.04 -11.61 9.36
N ALA A 88 17.85 -10.56 10.18
CA ALA A 88 16.59 -10.27 10.84
C ALA A 88 15.73 -9.41 9.91
N GLY A 89 14.77 -10.04 9.22
CA GLY A 89 13.90 -9.39 8.24
C GLY A 89 13.12 -8.17 8.76
N PHE A 90 12.50 -7.44 7.84
CA PHE A 90 11.66 -6.27 8.09
C PHE A 90 10.21 -6.69 8.35
N ASP A 91 9.60 -6.10 9.37
CA ASP A 91 8.16 -6.21 9.62
C ASP A 91 7.39 -5.33 8.61
N ARG A 92 8.03 -4.25 8.13
CA ARG A 92 7.51 -3.39 7.07
C ARG A 92 8.60 -2.91 6.14
N LEU A 93 8.40 -3.16 4.85
CA LEU A 93 9.18 -2.60 3.76
C LEU A 93 8.26 -1.75 2.87
N PHE A 94 8.63 -0.51 2.61
CA PHE A 94 7.91 0.35 1.68
C PHE A 94 8.89 0.96 0.69
N VAL A 95 8.53 1.03 -0.58
CA VAL A 95 9.38 1.66 -1.61
C VAL A 95 8.56 2.67 -2.40
N SER A 96 9.08 3.89 -2.53
CA SER A 96 8.38 4.99 -3.19
C SER A 96 9.27 5.79 -4.12
N SER A 97 8.61 6.53 -5.03
CA SER A 97 9.25 7.49 -5.92
C SER A 97 10.29 6.89 -6.88
N ALA A 98 10.38 5.56 -6.98
CA ALA A 98 11.18 4.92 -8.02
C ALA A 98 10.46 5.03 -9.37
N ARG A 99 11.24 5.17 -10.45
CA ARG A 99 10.71 5.21 -11.82
C ARG A 99 10.22 3.84 -12.27
N ILE A 100 11.04 2.82 -12.09
CA ILE A 100 10.72 1.41 -12.34
C ILE A 100 11.23 0.59 -11.15
N MET A 101 10.52 -0.44 -10.72
CA MET A 101 11.00 -1.36 -9.68
C MET A 101 10.64 -2.80 -10.00
N THR A 102 11.56 -3.73 -9.76
CA THR A 102 11.30 -5.17 -9.85
C THR A 102 11.39 -5.80 -8.47
N PHE A 103 10.38 -6.57 -8.07
CA PHE A 103 10.28 -7.20 -6.75
C PHE A 103 10.76 -8.66 -6.70
N ASP A 104 11.70 -9.06 -7.57
CA ASP A 104 12.27 -10.41 -7.49
C ASP A 104 13.12 -10.55 -6.23
N GLY A 105 12.82 -11.52 -5.36
CA GLY A 105 13.64 -11.83 -4.19
C GLY A 105 13.40 -10.94 -2.96
N VAL A 106 12.44 -10.02 -2.99
CA VAL A 106 12.15 -9.15 -1.82
C VAL A 106 11.60 -9.91 -0.62
N ALA A 107 10.94 -11.05 -0.85
CA ALA A 107 10.42 -11.88 0.22
C ALA A 107 11.49 -12.31 1.24
N ARG A 108 12.75 -12.48 0.83
CA ARG A 108 13.86 -12.88 1.74
C ARG A 108 14.22 -11.81 2.76
N LEU A 109 13.87 -10.55 2.52
CA LEU A 109 14.13 -9.42 3.41
C LEU A 109 13.04 -9.21 4.44
N CYS A 110 11.90 -9.86 4.25
CA CYS A 110 10.71 -9.64 5.06
C CYS A 110 10.65 -10.69 6.17
N ALA A 111 10.28 -10.25 7.37
CA ALA A 111 9.98 -11.16 8.48
C ALA A 111 8.67 -11.92 8.20
N ASP A 112 8.41 -12.99 8.97
CA ASP A 112 7.10 -13.64 8.92
C ASP A 112 6.00 -12.65 9.32
N GLY A 113 4.95 -12.58 8.52
CA GLY A 113 3.85 -11.63 8.71
C GLY A 113 4.12 -10.21 8.22
N ALA A 114 5.14 -9.99 7.39
CA ALA A 114 5.53 -8.66 6.97
C ALA A 114 4.49 -7.94 6.11
N ARG A 115 4.60 -6.61 6.13
CA ARG A 115 3.90 -5.70 5.23
C ARG A 115 4.85 -5.16 4.15
N LEU A 116 4.42 -5.31 2.90
CA LEU A 116 5.07 -4.72 1.75
C LEU A 116 4.22 -3.60 1.15
N GLY A 117 4.84 -2.58 0.58
CA GLY A 117 4.13 -1.64 -0.29
C GLY A 117 5.00 -0.88 -1.27
N SER A 118 4.36 -0.39 -2.33
CA SER A 118 4.97 0.35 -3.44
C SER A 118 4.19 1.62 -3.77
N ALA A 119 4.89 2.69 -4.09
CA ALA A 119 4.32 3.95 -4.57
C ALA A 119 5.18 4.56 -5.67
N ASN A 120 5.26 3.87 -6.81
CA ASN A 120 6.18 4.16 -7.90
C ASN A 120 5.47 4.56 -9.18
N TRP A 121 6.25 4.98 -10.18
CA TRP A 121 5.72 5.19 -11.53
C TRP A 121 5.43 3.85 -12.22
N ALA A 122 6.35 2.90 -12.16
CA ALA A 122 6.14 1.52 -12.62
C ALA A 122 6.70 0.50 -11.64
N THR A 123 5.94 -0.57 -11.38
CA THR A 123 6.38 -1.69 -10.54
C THR A 123 6.12 -3.03 -11.24
N HIS A 124 7.08 -3.95 -11.15
CA HIS A 124 7.06 -5.27 -11.74
C HIS A 124 7.18 -6.32 -10.62
N TYR A 125 6.13 -7.09 -10.40
CA TYR A 125 6.16 -8.24 -9.48
C TYR A 125 6.34 -9.53 -10.29
N ARG A 126 7.22 -10.41 -9.82
CA ARG A 126 7.42 -11.77 -10.35
C ARG A 126 7.93 -12.71 -9.25
N GLY A 127 7.49 -13.96 -9.26
CA GLY A 127 7.99 -15.02 -8.37
C GLY A 127 7.13 -15.28 -7.13
N ASN A 128 7.74 -15.82 -6.08
CA ASN A 128 7.03 -16.25 -4.87
C ASN A 128 7.30 -15.29 -3.70
N PHE A 129 6.24 -14.91 -2.99
CA PHE A 129 6.27 -13.96 -1.87
C PHE A 129 5.73 -14.60 -0.58
N PRO A 130 6.43 -15.60 -0.01
CA PRO A 130 6.07 -16.14 1.30
C PRO A 130 6.22 -15.07 2.38
N ALA A 131 5.59 -15.28 3.53
CA ALA A 131 5.65 -14.41 4.71
C ALA A 131 5.00 -13.01 4.57
N ILE A 132 4.70 -12.53 3.35
CA ILE A 132 3.99 -11.26 3.19
C ILE A 132 2.51 -11.44 3.47
N ARG A 133 2.00 -10.83 4.54
CA ARG A 133 0.57 -10.87 4.90
C ARG A 133 -0.19 -9.63 4.47
N THR A 134 0.49 -8.51 4.25
CA THR A 134 -0.13 -7.26 3.79
C THR A 134 0.62 -6.66 2.61
N LEU A 135 -0.11 -6.32 1.55
CA LEU A 135 0.42 -5.64 0.36
C LEU A 135 -0.35 -4.33 0.11
N ASP A 136 0.37 -3.22 -0.07
CA ASP A 136 -0.17 -1.87 -0.33
C ASP A 136 0.40 -1.32 -1.64
N LEU A 137 -0.41 -1.33 -2.70
CA LEU A 137 0.00 -0.97 -4.06
C LEU A 137 -0.53 0.42 -4.43
N ARG A 138 0.37 1.35 -4.75
CA ARG A 138 0.06 2.75 -5.08
C ARG A 138 0.78 3.23 -6.33
N ASP A 139 0.78 2.40 -7.36
CA ASP A 139 1.59 2.59 -8.56
C ASP A 139 0.78 3.15 -9.73
N ALA A 140 1.45 3.88 -10.63
CA ALA A 140 0.83 4.33 -11.88
C ALA A 140 0.75 3.21 -12.91
N LEU A 141 1.80 2.38 -12.99
CA LEU A 141 1.89 1.19 -13.81
C LEU A 141 2.30 0.02 -12.95
N LEU A 142 1.67 -1.13 -13.19
CA LEU A 142 2.05 -2.36 -12.53
C LEU A 142 1.95 -3.53 -13.51
N SER A 143 3.01 -4.31 -13.62
CA SER A 143 2.99 -5.61 -14.29
C SER A 143 2.96 -6.72 -13.25
N TRP A 144 2.05 -7.66 -13.44
CA TRP A 144 1.78 -8.75 -12.50
C TRP A 144 1.80 -10.06 -13.28
N HIS A 145 2.92 -10.80 -13.21
CA HIS A 145 3.11 -12.04 -13.97
C HIS A 145 3.69 -13.12 -13.07
N ASP A 146 3.12 -14.33 -13.14
CA ASP A 146 3.62 -15.53 -12.46
C ASP A 146 3.95 -15.32 -10.98
N CYS A 147 3.09 -14.55 -10.29
CA CYS A 147 3.26 -14.22 -8.88
C CYS A 147 2.41 -15.12 -8.00
N VAL A 148 3.02 -15.67 -6.95
CA VAL A 148 2.34 -16.44 -5.91
C VAL A 148 2.53 -15.77 -4.56
N TRP A 149 1.44 -15.56 -3.84
CA TRP A 149 1.40 -14.89 -2.54
C TRP A 149 0.69 -15.80 -1.54
N PRO A 150 1.36 -16.88 -1.09
CA PRO A 150 0.70 -17.96 -0.35
C PRO A 150 0.15 -17.52 1.01
N ASP A 151 0.74 -16.49 1.61
CA ASP A 151 0.41 -16.00 2.95
C ASP A 151 -0.31 -14.64 2.94
N LEU A 152 -0.62 -14.07 1.78
CA LEU A 152 -1.23 -12.73 1.72
C LEU A 152 -2.67 -12.77 2.24
N GLU A 153 -2.92 -11.97 3.29
CA GLU A 153 -4.22 -11.88 3.98
C GLU A 153 -4.95 -10.56 3.65
N SER A 154 -4.20 -9.48 3.42
CA SER A 154 -4.74 -8.13 3.13
C SER A 154 -4.08 -7.48 1.92
N LEU A 155 -4.90 -6.93 1.02
CA LEU A 155 -4.49 -6.23 -0.19
C LEU A 155 -5.11 -4.82 -0.26
N ALA A 156 -4.28 -3.79 -0.38
CA ALA A 156 -4.70 -2.41 -0.64
C ALA A 156 -4.34 -2.02 -2.09
N LEU A 157 -5.34 -1.56 -2.84
CA LEU A 157 -5.19 -1.11 -4.23
C LEU A 157 -5.48 0.39 -4.33
N SER A 158 -4.48 1.17 -4.70
CA SER A 158 -4.55 2.62 -4.86
C SER A 158 -4.00 3.04 -6.23
N PRO A 159 -4.63 2.59 -7.34
CA PRO A 159 -4.11 2.88 -8.67
C PRO A 159 -3.97 4.39 -8.89
N ARG A 160 -2.82 4.77 -9.44
CA ARG A 160 -2.57 6.11 -9.97
C ARG A 160 -2.77 6.05 -11.48
N HIS A 161 -3.22 7.15 -12.08
CA HIS A 161 -3.55 7.24 -13.51
C HIS A 161 -4.80 6.43 -13.91
N ALA A 162 -5.78 7.08 -14.55
CA ALA A 162 -7.11 6.49 -14.74
C ALA A 162 -7.10 5.16 -15.52
N GLU A 163 -6.77 5.20 -16.80
CA GLU A 163 -6.90 4.03 -17.66
C GLU A 163 -5.90 2.92 -17.30
N ARG A 164 -4.61 3.27 -17.22
CA ARG A 164 -3.54 2.30 -16.95
C ARG A 164 -3.58 1.77 -15.52
N GLY A 165 -3.90 2.62 -14.55
CA GLY A 165 -4.05 2.26 -13.14
C GLY A 165 -5.18 1.25 -12.92
N LEU A 166 -6.37 1.55 -13.47
CA LEU A 166 -7.51 0.64 -13.40
C LEU A 166 -7.26 -0.68 -14.12
N THR A 167 -6.54 -0.65 -15.25
CA THR A 167 -6.22 -1.87 -16.01
C THR A 167 -5.43 -2.85 -15.16
N TRP A 168 -4.36 -2.41 -14.49
CA TRP A 168 -3.58 -3.33 -13.66
C TRP A 168 -4.35 -3.75 -12.40
N ALA A 169 -5.14 -2.85 -11.79
CA ALA A 169 -5.91 -3.19 -10.60
C ALA A 169 -6.95 -4.28 -10.89
N ARG A 170 -7.61 -4.21 -12.04
CA ARG A 170 -8.51 -5.26 -12.54
C ARG A 170 -7.77 -6.58 -12.77
N SER A 171 -6.59 -6.54 -13.37
CA SER A 171 -5.75 -7.73 -13.56
C SER A 171 -5.40 -8.40 -12.23
N VAL A 172 -5.02 -7.62 -11.22
CA VAL A 172 -4.76 -8.12 -9.85
C VAL A 172 -6.03 -8.74 -9.25
N LEU A 173 -7.19 -8.09 -9.37
CA LEU A 173 -8.45 -8.63 -8.87
C LEU A 173 -8.89 -9.90 -9.63
N ALA A 174 -8.50 -10.08 -10.89
CA ALA A 174 -8.78 -11.30 -11.65
C ALA A 174 -7.86 -12.48 -11.26
N ALA A 175 -6.70 -12.20 -10.66
CA ALA A 175 -5.67 -13.19 -10.33
C ALA A 175 -5.97 -14.02 -9.07
N SER A 176 -7.15 -14.63 -8.99
CA SER A 176 -7.60 -15.39 -7.81
C SER A 176 -6.63 -16.49 -7.35
N GLY A 177 -5.99 -17.19 -8.30
CA GLY A 177 -4.99 -18.23 -8.02
C GLY A 177 -3.71 -17.73 -7.35
N SER A 178 -3.42 -16.44 -7.39
CA SER A 178 -2.25 -15.85 -6.72
C SER A 178 -2.42 -15.71 -5.21
N PHE A 179 -3.65 -15.79 -4.68
CA PHE A 179 -3.99 -15.31 -3.32
C PHE A 179 -4.86 -16.28 -2.49
N PRO A 180 -4.38 -17.50 -2.18
CA PRO A 180 -5.21 -18.52 -1.52
C PRO A 180 -5.72 -18.12 -0.12
N ARG A 181 -5.01 -17.22 0.57
CA ARG A 181 -5.34 -16.79 1.94
C ARG A 181 -5.91 -15.38 2.03
N LEU A 182 -6.15 -14.69 0.92
CA LEU A 182 -6.64 -13.32 0.96
C LEU A 182 -8.04 -13.26 1.57
N ARG A 183 -8.19 -12.42 2.59
CA ARG A 183 -9.45 -12.19 3.32
C ARG A 183 -9.88 -10.73 3.30
N GLU A 184 -8.98 -9.80 3.06
CA GLU A 184 -9.26 -8.37 3.08
C GLU A 184 -8.79 -7.68 1.80
N VAL A 185 -9.69 -6.90 1.19
CA VAL A 185 -9.36 -5.99 0.09
C VAL A 185 -9.75 -4.56 0.46
N ARG A 186 -8.89 -3.60 0.15
CA ARG A 186 -9.07 -2.19 0.49
C ARG A 186 -8.82 -1.29 -0.71
N PHE A 187 -9.67 -0.29 -0.91
CA PHE A 187 -9.54 0.75 -1.94
C PHE A 187 -9.41 2.11 -1.24
N PRO A 188 -8.24 2.45 -0.69
CA PRO A 188 -8.12 3.63 0.17
C PRO A 188 -8.14 4.95 -0.61
N GLU A 189 -7.82 4.93 -1.90
CA GLU A 189 -7.65 6.13 -2.72
C GLU A 189 -7.98 5.82 -4.19
N ASN A 190 -8.64 6.79 -4.85
CA ASN A 190 -9.02 6.83 -6.26
C ASN A 190 -9.90 5.68 -6.76
N TYR A 191 -10.76 6.00 -7.73
CA TYR A 191 -11.53 5.06 -8.55
C TYR A 191 -12.31 3.97 -7.77
N GLY A 192 -12.78 4.26 -6.55
CA GLY A 192 -13.41 3.23 -5.73
C GLY A 192 -14.68 2.66 -6.35
N ASP A 193 -15.47 3.46 -7.09
CA ASP A 193 -16.66 2.95 -7.79
C ASP A 193 -16.28 1.92 -8.87
N GLU A 194 -15.26 2.21 -9.68
CA GLU A 194 -14.74 1.29 -10.70
C GLU A 194 -14.09 0.05 -10.10
N LEU A 195 -13.40 0.19 -8.97
CA LEU A 195 -12.78 -0.93 -8.25
C LEU A 195 -13.84 -1.80 -7.56
N VAL A 196 -14.92 -1.22 -7.04
CA VAL A 196 -16.08 -1.97 -6.54
C VAL A 196 -16.72 -2.76 -7.67
N ALA A 197 -16.95 -2.16 -8.84
CA ALA A 197 -17.49 -2.88 -10.00
C ALA A 197 -16.59 -4.07 -10.38
N ALA A 198 -15.27 -3.85 -10.46
CA ALA A 198 -14.31 -4.90 -10.77
C ALA A 198 -14.25 -6.00 -9.69
N LEU A 199 -14.34 -5.63 -8.40
CA LEU A 199 -14.38 -6.58 -7.29
C LEU A 199 -15.64 -7.41 -7.31
N LEU A 200 -16.79 -6.80 -7.61
CA LEU A 200 -18.04 -7.52 -7.76
C LEU A 200 -17.88 -8.61 -8.82
N GLU A 201 -17.21 -8.36 -9.95
CA GLU A 201 -16.95 -9.38 -10.97
C GLU A 201 -15.84 -10.39 -10.62
N SER A 202 -15.04 -10.13 -9.58
CA SER A 202 -13.86 -10.93 -9.25
C SER A 202 -14.18 -12.29 -8.62
N ALA A 203 -13.40 -13.30 -9.02
CA ALA A 203 -13.37 -14.62 -8.39
C ALA A 203 -12.76 -14.61 -6.97
N LEU A 204 -12.14 -13.51 -6.53
CA LEU A 204 -11.67 -13.34 -5.16
C LEU A 204 -12.81 -13.06 -4.18
N LEU A 205 -13.92 -12.46 -4.64
CA LEU A 205 -14.97 -11.99 -3.74
C LEU A 205 -15.50 -13.08 -2.78
N PRO A 206 -15.80 -14.32 -3.22
CA PRO A 206 -16.35 -15.36 -2.34
C PRO A 206 -15.45 -15.77 -1.15
N GLN A 207 -14.14 -15.54 -1.22
CA GLN A 207 -13.20 -15.86 -0.12
C GLN A 207 -12.91 -14.67 0.79
N LEU A 208 -13.30 -13.46 0.39
CA LEU A 208 -13.12 -12.27 1.22
C LEU A 208 -14.05 -12.31 2.42
N ARG A 209 -13.56 -11.74 3.52
CA ARG A 209 -14.30 -11.49 4.76
C ARG A 209 -14.49 -10.00 4.99
N ARG A 210 -13.55 -9.18 4.49
CA ARG A 210 -13.55 -7.74 4.69
C ARG A 210 -13.32 -7.00 3.39
N VAL A 211 -14.13 -5.98 3.16
CA VAL A 211 -13.93 -5.02 2.08
C VAL A 211 -13.96 -3.62 2.66
N ASP A 212 -12.90 -2.84 2.42
CA ASP A 212 -12.77 -1.46 2.89
C ASP A 212 -12.71 -0.49 1.71
N VAL A 213 -13.81 0.21 1.47
CA VAL A 213 -13.95 1.26 0.47
C VAL A 213 -14.22 2.62 1.11
N THR A 214 -13.81 2.76 2.38
CA THR A 214 -14.03 3.95 3.20
C THR A 214 -13.53 5.20 2.48
N ASP A 215 -14.42 6.17 2.30
CA ASP A 215 -14.14 7.47 1.70
C ASP A 215 -13.61 7.41 0.26
N ASN A 216 -13.90 6.33 -0.48
CA ASN A 216 -13.45 6.17 -1.86
C ASN A 216 -14.56 5.83 -2.87
N ILE A 217 -15.81 5.73 -2.42
CA ILE A 217 -16.96 5.48 -3.30
C ILE A 217 -17.97 6.63 -3.25
N THR A 218 -18.75 6.75 -4.32
CA THR A 218 -19.88 7.69 -4.42
C THR A 218 -21.22 6.94 -4.26
N ASP A 219 -22.33 7.66 -4.42
CA ASP A 219 -23.67 7.07 -4.53
C ASP A 219 -23.77 6.01 -5.64
N ARG A 220 -22.97 6.11 -6.71
CA ARG A 220 -22.90 5.10 -7.75
C ARG A 220 -22.30 3.79 -7.23
N GLY A 221 -21.16 3.86 -6.51
CA GLY A 221 -20.57 2.68 -5.87
C GLY A 221 -21.50 2.08 -4.81
N ALA A 222 -22.20 2.93 -4.06
CA ALA A 222 -23.21 2.48 -3.10
C ALA A 222 -24.39 1.76 -3.77
N GLN A 223 -24.86 2.28 -4.91
CA GLN A 223 -25.87 1.62 -5.73
C GLN A 223 -25.41 0.24 -6.21
N LEU A 224 -24.19 0.13 -6.74
CA LEU A 224 -23.63 -1.16 -7.18
C LEU A 224 -23.61 -2.20 -6.05
N LEU A 225 -23.17 -1.80 -4.85
CA LEU A 225 -23.17 -2.68 -3.67
C LEU A 225 -24.58 -3.09 -3.26
N HIS A 226 -25.56 -2.20 -3.38
CA HIS A 226 -26.95 -2.50 -3.09
C HIS A 226 -27.54 -3.50 -4.10
N ASP A 227 -27.33 -3.26 -5.39
CA ASP A 227 -27.89 -4.06 -6.49
C ASP A 227 -27.25 -5.46 -6.54
N HIS A 228 -26.01 -5.60 -6.05
CA HIS A 228 -25.29 -6.87 -5.92
C HIS A 228 -25.14 -7.35 -4.46
N ALA A 229 -26.03 -6.94 -3.57
CA ALA A 229 -25.97 -7.26 -2.14
C ALA A 229 -25.78 -8.76 -1.85
N ASP A 230 -26.42 -9.63 -2.63
CA ASP A 230 -26.35 -11.08 -2.42
C ASP A 230 -24.94 -11.63 -2.65
N ARG A 231 -24.13 -10.97 -3.49
CA ARG A 231 -22.74 -11.35 -3.76
C ARG A 231 -21.78 -10.96 -2.65
N VAL A 232 -22.14 -9.98 -1.82
CA VAL A 232 -21.34 -9.48 -0.70
C VAL A 232 -21.91 -9.91 0.65
N ALA A 233 -23.01 -10.66 0.66
CA ALA A 233 -23.74 -11.02 1.87
C ALA A 233 -22.94 -11.92 2.83
N HIS A 234 -21.91 -12.61 2.34
CA HIS A 234 -21.01 -13.46 3.13
C HIS A 234 -19.88 -12.70 3.82
N LEU A 235 -19.71 -11.40 3.53
CA LEU A 235 -18.68 -10.59 4.17
C LEU A 235 -19.01 -10.40 5.66
N ASP A 236 -17.97 -10.47 6.50
CA ASP A 236 -18.08 -10.14 7.91
C ASP A 236 -18.17 -8.61 8.09
N GLU A 237 -17.43 -7.85 7.26
CA GLU A 237 -17.39 -6.40 7.32
C GLU A 237 -17.29 -5.75 5.93
N LEU A 238 -18.14 -4.75 5.71
CA LEU A 238 -18.06 -3.85 4.55
C LEU A 238 -17.98 -2.41 5.04
N TRP A 239 -16.84 -1.76 4.82
CA TRP A 239 -16.60 -0.38 5.25
C TRP A 239 -16.79 0.59 4.08
N ILE A 240 -17.70 1.55 4.19
CA ILE A 240 -18.08 2.42 3.06
C ILE A 240 -17.86 3.93 3.27
N GLY A 241 -17.58 4.38 4.49
CA GLY A 241 -17.41 5.80 4.73
C GLY A 241 -16.97 6.16 6.14
N SER A 242 -16.42 7.36 6.30
CA SER A 242 -16.21 8.02 7.57
C SER A 242 -17.43 8.86 7.96
N THR A 243 -17.76 8.89 9.25
CA THR A 243 -18.75 9.84 9.75
C THR A 243 -18.10 11.22 9.85
N GLY A 244 -18.12 12.00 8.76
CA GLY A 244 -17.84 13.44 8.76
C GLY A 244 -16.49 13.92 8.20
N HIS A 245 -16.57 14.99 7.39
CA HIS A 245 -15.56 16.04 7.17
C HIS A 245 -14.24 15.75 6.40
N ARG A 246 -14.10 14.71 5.58
CA ARG A 246 -12.97 14.65 4.61
C ARG A 246 -13.04 15.68 3.48
N ARG A 247 -14.17 16.37 3.32
CA ARG A 247 -14.41 17.43 2.32
C ARG A 247 -13.27 18.48 2.25
N ARG A 248 -12.69 18.90 3.38
CA ARG A 248 -11.70 19.99 3.41
C ARG A 248 -10.26 19.60 3.01
N TYR A 249 -9.84 18.35 3.18
CA TYR A 249 -8.46 17.94 2.84
C TYR A 249 -8.32 17.70 1.33
N PHE A 250 -9.34 17.11 0.71
CA PHE A 250 -9.39 16.91 -0.74
C PHE A 250 -9.57 18.23 -1.51
N GLU A 251 -10.34 19.19 -0.98
CA GLU A 251 -10.49 20.53 -1.56
C GLU A 251 -9.16 21.33 -1.58
N HIS A 252 -8.20 21.04 -0.69
CA HIS A 252 -6.92 21.74 -0.60
C HIS A 252 -5.82 21.13 -1.51
N MET A 253 -5.76 19.81 -1.62
CA MET A 253 -4.75 19.10 -2.44
C MET A 253 -5.03 19.10 -3.95
N HIS A 254 -6.29 19.32 -4.37
CA HIS A 254 -6.71 19.15 -5.77
C HIS A 254 -6.96 20.46 -6.55
N ARG A 255 -6.38 21.58 -6.12
CA ARG A 255 -6.32 22.79 -6.98
C ARG A 255 -5.38 22.65 -8.18
N GLU A 256 -4.53 21.63 -8.22
CA GLU A 256 -3.45 21.50 -9.23
C GLU A 256 -3.50 20.23 -10.11
N THR A 257 -4.48 19.34 -9.95
CA THR A 257 -4.56 18.10 -10.76
C THR A 257 -5.97 17.77 -11.25
N GLU A 258 -6.09 17.41 -12.53
CA GLU A 258 -7.32 17.01 -13.24
C GLU A 258 -7.88 15.64 -12.77
N TYR A 259 -8.14 15.48 -11.48
CA TYR A 259 -8.87 14.30 -10.99
C TYR A 259 -10.37 14.59 -10.93
N PRO A 260 -11.24 13.68 -11.43
CA PRO A 260 -12.66 13.90 -11.49
C PRO A 260 -13.24 14.14 -10.08
N ARG A 261 -13.92 15.29 -9.97
CA ARG A 261 -14.60 15.83 -8.79
C ARG A 261 -15.85 15.01 -8.47
N GLY A 262 -15.69 13.83 -7.88
CA GLY A 262 -16.77 13.17 -7.16
C GLY A 262 -16.68 13.57 -5.70
N THR A 263 -17.73 14.15 -5.12
CA THR A 263 -17.90 14.16 -3.67
C THR A 263 -17.77 12.72 -3.18
N LEU A 264 -16.65 12.40 -2.52
CA LEU A 264 -16.31 11.09 -1.94
C LEU A 264 -17.17 10.82 -0.69
N GLU A 265 -18.49 10.80 -0.86
CA GLU A 265 -19.42 10.59 0.23
C GLU A 265 -20.66 9.86 -0.28
N VAL A 266 -20.97 8.72 0.34
CA VAL A 266 -22.25 8.05 0.19
C VAL A 266 -23.29 8.87 0.93
N GLY A 267 -24.25 9.44 0.20
CA GLY A 267 -25.31 10.26 0.77
C GLY A 267 -26.14 9.49 1.79
N ASN A 268 -26.74 10.20 2.75
CA ASN A 268 -27.55 9.61 3.84
C ASN A 268 -28.64 8.65 3.34
N ALA A 269 -29.25 8.95 2.19
CA ALA A 269 -30.26 8.10 1.57
C ALA A 269 -29.68 6.73 1.17
N TRP A 270 -28.53 6.71 0.49
CA TRP A 270 -27.85 5.48 0.10
C TRP A 270 -27.25 4.74 1.29
N ALA A 271 -26.68 5.46 2.26
CA ALA A 271 -26.23 4.86 3.51
C ALA A 271 -27.37 4.13 4.23
N SER A 272 -28.58 4.72 4.25
CA SER A 272 -29.77 4.10 4.84
C SER A 272 -30.24 2.87 4.07
N ARG A 273 -30.24 2.92 2.72
CA ARG A 273 -30.58 1.77 1.86
C ARG A 273 -29.60 0.61 2.05
N LEU A 274 -28.30 0.90 2.09
CA LEU A 274 -27.28 -0.11 2.34
C LEU A 274 -27.41 -0.71 3.74
N ARG A 275 -27.70 0.10 4.77
CA ARG A 275 -27.99 -0.44 6.12
C ARG A 275 -29.21 -1.36 6.11
N ALA A 276 -30.28 -0.98 5.43
CA ALA A 276 -31.47 -1.82 5.35
C ALA A 276 -31.21 -3.14 4.60
N ARG A 277 -30.35 -3.12 3.58
CA ARG A 277 -30.07 -4.28 2.72
C ARG A 277 -28.98 -5.21 3.28
N LEU A 278 -27.90 -4.65 3.82
CA LEU A 278 -26.69 -5.37 4.26
C LEU A 278 -26.62 -5.51 5.79
N GLY A 279 -27.48 -4.80 6.52
CA GLY A 279 -27.63 -4.95 7.96
C GLY A 279 -26.34 -4.74 8.74
N SER A 280 -26.04 -5.70 9.61
CA SER A 280 -24.95 -5.62 10.59
C SER A 280 -23.56 -5.87 10.03
N MET A 281 -23.37 -6.15 8.73
CA MET A 281 -22.01 -6.21 8.14
C MET A 281 -21.48 -4.82 7.79
N LEU A 282 -22.37 -3.84 7.61
CA LEU A 282 -21.99 -2.50 7.18
C LEU A 282 -21.29 -1.76 8.32
N ARG A 283 -20.13 -1.16 8.02
CA ARG A 283 -19.32 -0.40 8.95
C ARG A 283 -19.10 1.01 8.42
N PHE A 284 -19.11 1.95 9.36
CA PHE A 284 -18.71 3.34 9.13
C PHE A 284 -17.57 3.63 10.08
N LYS A 285 -16.48 4.21 9.56
CA LYS A 285 -15.33 4.56 10.37
C LYS A 285 -15.71 5.71 11.30
N GLN A 286 -15.92 5.37 12.57
CA GLN A 286 -16.04 6.36 13.64
C GLN A 286 -14.66 6.99 13.89
N ARG A 287 -14.62 8.31 14.03
CA ARG A 287 -13.39 9.03 14.34
C ARG A 287 -12.91 8.59 15.73
N ARG A 288 -11.68 8.09 15.86
CA ARG A 288 -11.01 8.05 17.18
C ARG A 288 -10.82 9.51 17.62
N GLY A 289 -11.61 9.95 18.59
CA GLY A 289 -11.48 11.27 19.23
C GLY A 289 -12.65 12.24 19.01
N HIS A 290 -13.87 11.86 19.41
CA HIS A 290 -14.81 12.75 20.10
C HIS A 290 -15.92 11.86 20.71
N PRO A 291 -16.07 11.79 22.05
CA PRO A 291 -16.99 10.85 22.69
C PRO A 291 -18.45 11.28 22.73
N ASP A 292 -18.83 12.46 22.19
CA ASP A 292 -20.21 12.93 22.23
C ASP A 292 -20.64 13.50 20.88
N LEU A 293 -21.28 12.66 20.05
CA LEU A 293 -22.35 12.99 19.08
C LEU A 293 -23.10 11.70 18.70
#